data_AF-A0A7X7WY60-F1
#
_entry.id   AF-A0A7X7WY60-F1
#
_cell.length_a   1.000
_cell.length_b   1.000
_cell.length_c   1.000
_cell.angle_alpha   90.00
_cell.angle_beta   90.00
_cell.angle_gamma   90.00
#
_symmetry.space_group_name_H-M   'P 1'
#
loop_
_entity.id
_entity.type
_entity.pdbx_description
1 polymer ?
#
loop_
_entity_poly.entity_id
_entity_poly.type
_entity_poly.pdbx_seq_one_letter_code
_entity_poly.pdbx_strand_id
1 'polypeptide(L)'
;MSLLLPESGLLFWMLITFGVVFFILGKWGFPVITKMVEKRTKYIEKSLESAKEANTQLATLKEKSEAIVAETNKEQSRILREAAEERTKIIEAARKQASEVAQKELLAVKEQIRQEKEEAIRSIRRQVAVLSVDIAEKIIRQKLSKEDDQMQMIDRMLDEVMAQKN
;
A
#
# COMPACT_ATOMS: atom_id res chain seq x y z
N MET A 1 60.33 20.86 -100.46
CA MET A 1 58.98 20.60 -99.92
C MET A 1 58.86 19.12 -99.56
N SER A 2 59.55 18.67 -98.49
CA SER A 2 59.53 17.25 -98.07
C SER A 2 59.83 17.10 -96.57
N LEU A 3 59.43 18.09 -95.76
CA LEU A 3 59.71 18.13 -94.31
C LEU A 3 58.43 18.28 -93.45
N LEU A 4 57.28 17.86 -93.99
CA LEU A 4 55.97 18.01 -93.32
C LEU A 4 55.15 16.70 -93.24
N LEU A 5 55.69 15.58 -93.72
CA LEU A 5 55.10 14.27 -93.46
C LEU A 5 56.05 13.53 -92.51
N PRO A 6 55.61 13.16 -91.30
CA PRO A 6 56.42 12.33 -90.43
C PRO A 6 56.81 11.04 -91.16
N GLU A 7 58.02 10.53 -90.93
CA GLU A 7 58.43 9.25 -91.50
C GLU A 7 57.36 8.20 -91.18
N SER A 8 56.94 7.43 -92.18
CA SER A 8 55.87 6.44 -92.03
C SER A 8 56.18 5.41 -90.93
N GLY A 9 57.46 5.17 -90.63
CA GLY A 9 57.90 4.37 -89.50
C GLY A 9 57.55 4.96 -88.12
N LEU A 10 57.64 6.28 -87.95
CA LEU A 10 57.26 6.97 -86.70
C LEU A 10 55.74 6.88 -86.48
N LEU A 11 54.94 7.06 -87.53
CA LEU A 11 53.48 6.92 -87.45
C LEU A 11 53.06 5.50 -87.06
N PHE A 12 53.74 4.47 -87.60
CA PHE A 12 53.47 3.08 -87.27
C PHE A 12 53.74 2.77 -85.78
N TRP A 13 54.91 3.16 -85.27
CA TRP A 13 55.26 2.98 -83.86
C TRP A 13 54.38 3.83 -82.92
N MET A 14 53.96 5.02 -83.33
CA MET A 14 53.01 5.85 -82.59
C MET A 14 51.63 5.17 -82.49
N LEU A 15 51.12 4.59 -83.57
CA LEU A 15 49.84 3.89 -83.56
C LEU A 15 49.88 2.64 -82.66
N ILE A 16 50.99 1.89 -82.69
CA ILE A 16 51.19 0.73 -81.81
C ILE A 16 51.25 1.16 -80.34
N THR A 17 52.06 2.17 -80.01
CA THR A 17 52.18 2.63 -78.62
C THR A 17 50.87 3.21 -78.10
N PHE A 18 50.16 3.99 -78.92
CA PHE A 18 48.81 4.46 -78.62
C PHE A 18 47.82 3.31 -78.41
N GLY A 19 47.84 2.29 -79.27
CA GLY A 19 46.98 1.12 -79.16
C GLY A 19 47.23 0.30 -77.89
N VAL A 20 48.51 0.12 -77.51
CA VAL A 20 48.88 -0.56 -76.26
C VAL A 20 48.39 0.22 -75.05
N VAL A 21 48.61 1.54 -75.02
CA VAL A 21 48.15 2.41 -73.91
C VAL A 21 46.61 2.44 -73.86
N PHE A 22 45.94 2.53 -75.00
CA PHE A 22 44.48 2.49 -75.10
C PHE A 22 43.91 1.16 -74.58
N PHE A 23 44.53 0.04 -74.94
CA PHE A 23 44.12 -1.27 -74.44
C PHE A 23 44.32 -1.41 -72.93
N ILE A 24 45.44 -0.92 -72.40
CA ILE A 24 45.71 -0.91 -70.94
C ILE A 24 44.68 -0.04 -70.20
N LEU A 25 44.41 1.17 -70.70
CA LEU A 25 43.41 2.07 -70.12
C LEU A 25 41.99 1.50 -70.21
N GLY A 26 41.62 0.93 -71.36
CA GLY A 26 40.32 0.28 -71.56
C GLY A 26 40.13 -0.94 -70.65
N LYS A 27 41.13 -1.81 -70.58
CA LYS A 27 41.09 -3.07 -69.82
C LYS A 27 41.22 -2.87 -68.31
N TRP A 28 42.03 -1.90 -67.86
CA TRP A 28 42.36 -1.71 -66.43
C TRP A 28 41.99 -0.34 -65.87
N GLY A 29 42.12 0.75 -66.62
CA GLY A 29 41.82 2.11 -66.14
C GLY A 29 40.33 2.34 -65.90
N PHE A 30 39.51 2.17 -66.93
CA PHE A 30 38.04 2.35 -66.84
C PHE A 30 37.37 1.52 -65.74
N PRO A 31 37.62 0.21 -65.59
CA PRO A 31 36.96 -0.57 -64.54
C PRO A 31 37.37 -0.16 -63.11
N VAL A 32 38.54 0.45 -62.90
CA VAL A 32 38.92 0.97 -61.58
C VAL A 32 38.11 2.22 -61.25
N ILE A 33 37.95 3.14 -62.21
CA ILE A 33 37.18 4.38 -62.02
C ILE A 33 35.71 4.07 -61.77
N THR A 34 35.09 3.19 -62.56
CA THR A 34 33.67 2.82 -62.38
C THR A 34 33.44 2.16 -61.02
N LYS A 35 34.32 1.24 -60.61
CA LYS A 35 34.26 0.64 -59.26
C LYS A 35 34.36 1.67 -58.14
N MET A 36 35.19 2.70 -58.27
CA MET A 36 35.30 3.76 -57.26
C MET A 36 34.02 4.59 -57.18
N VAL A 37 33.41 4.94 -58.32
CA VAL A 37 32.15 5.68 -58.37
C VAL A 37 31.01 4.83 -57.78
N GLU A 38 30.87 3.58 -58.19
CA GLU A 38 29.87 2.66 -57.64
C GLU A 38 30.02 2.48 -56.12
N LYS A 39 31.25 2.34 -55.62
CA LYS A 39 31.52 2.23 -54.19
C LYS A 39 31.07 3.49 -53.43
N ARG A 40 31.30 4.68 -54.01
CA ARG A 40 30.84 5.95 -53.42
C ARG A 40 29.32 6.04 -53.43
N THR A 41 28.66 5.68 -54.53
CA THR A 41 27.19 5.66 -54.63
C THR A 41 26.59 4.72 -53.60
N LYS A 42 27.07 3.47 -53.53
CA LYS A 42 26.61 2.48 -52.53
C LYS A 42 26.84 2.94 -51.10
N TYR A 43 27.96 3.61 -50.82
CA TYR A 43 28.23 4.17 -49.49
C TYR A 43 27.23 5.26 -49.12
N ILE A 44 26.91 6.17 -50.06
CA ILE A 44 25.94 7.24 -49.85
C ILE A 44 24.53 6.66 -49.64
N GLU A 45 24.11 5.72 -50.48
CA GLU A 45 22.81 5.04 -50.35
C GLU A 45 22.68 4.36 -49.00
N LYS A 46 23.69 3.56 -48.61
CA LYS A 46 23.70 2.88 -47.32
C LYS A 46 23.69 3.85 -46.14
N SER A 47 24.43 4.96 -46.25
CA SER A 47 24.46 5.98 -45.20
C SER A 47 23.11 6.69 -45.06
N LEU A 48 22.44 6.96 -46.19
CA LEU A 48 21.12 7.59 -46.21
C LEU A 48 20.04 6.63 -45.66
N GLU A 49 20.11 5.36 -46.03
CA GLU A 49 19.23 4.31 -45.51
C GLU A 49 19.41 4.16 -43.99
N SER A 50 20.65 4.04 -43.52
CA SER A 50 20.96 3.95 -42.08
C SER A 50 20.46 5.19 -41.32
N ALA A 51 20.59 6.38 -41.90
CA ALA A 51 20.08 7.62 -41.30
C ALA A 51 18.55 7.65 -41.25
N LYS A 52 17.85 7.15 -42.28
CA LYS A 52 16.39 7.01 -42.27
C LYS A 52 15.95 6.01 -41.21
N GLU A 53 16.58 4.84 -41.16
CA GLU A 53 16.29 3.82 -40.15
C GLU A 53 16.48 4.38 -38.73
N ALA A 54 17.61 5.05 -38.46
CA ALA A 54 17.87 5.67 -37.17
C ALA A 54 16.80 6.69 -36.79
N ASN A 55 16.34 7.53 -37.74
CA ASN A 55 15.25 8.48 -37.48
C ASN A 55 13.92 7.79 -37.19
N THR A 56 13.58 6.73 -37.93
CA THR A 56 12.35 5.96 -37.67
C THR A 56 12.39 5.23 -36.33
N GLN A 57 13.54 4.66 -35.96
CA GLN A 57 13.75 4.04 -34.66
C GLN A 57 13.66 5.07 -33.53
N LEU A 58 14.22 6.27 -33.72
CA LEU A 58 14.12 7.35 -32.75
C LEU A 58 12.66 7.80 -32.56
N ALA A 59 11.91 7.97 -33.65
CA ALA A 59 10.51 8.36 -33.60
C ALA A 59 9.65 7.32 -32.86
N THR A 60 9.82 6.04 -33.21
CA THR A 60 9.11 4.94 -32.54
C THR A 60 9.51 4.77 -31.07
N LEU A 61 10.79 4.98 -30.74
CA LEU A 61 11.26 4.96 -29.35
C LEU A 61 10.67 6.11 -28.54
N LYS A 62 10.57 7.30 -29.14
CA LYS A 62 9.94 8.47 -28.52
C LYS A 62 8.46 8.21 -28.24
N GLU A 63 7.72 7.70 -29.22
CA GLU A 63 6.30 7.34 -29.06
C GLU A 63 6.11 6.29 -27.96
N LYS A 64 6.94 5.23 -27.95
CA LYS A 64 6.91 4.21 -26.87
C LYS A 64 7.23 4.82 -25.51
N SER A 65 8.22 5.71 -25.43
CA SER A 65 8.58 6.38 -24.18
C SER A 65 7.43 7.25 -23.67
N GLU A 66 6.78 8.02 -24.54
CA GLU A 66 5.62 8.83 -24.20
C GLU A 66 4.44 7.96 -23.73
N ALA A 67 4.20 6.82 -24.41
CA ALA A 67 3.19 5.85 -24.01
C ALA A 67 3.48 5.23 -22.63
N ILE A 68 4.74 4.82 -22.36
CA ILE A 68 5.16 4.28 -21.06
C ILE A 68 4.96 5.31 -19.95
N VAL A 69 5.31 6.58 -20.19
CA VAL A 69 5.10 7.65 -19.20
C VAL A 69 3.61 7.86 -18.94
N ALA A 70 2.78 7.88 -19.99
CA ALA A 70 1.32 8.01 -19.84
C ALA A 70 0.71 6.84 -19.07
N GLU A 71 1.12 5.61 -19.37
CA GLU A 71 0.70 4.39 -18.66
C GLU A 71 1.15 4.41 -17.20
N THR A 72 2.39 4.81 -16.93
CA THR A 72 2.93 4.94 -15.57
C THR A 72 2.14 5.96 -14.76
N ASN A 73 1.81 7.12 -15.33
CA ASN A 73 1.01 8.15 -14.65
C ASN A 73 -0.42 7.66 -14.35
N LYS A 74 -1.02 6.91 -15.29
CA LYS A 74 -2.34 6.30 -15.08
C LYS A 74 -2.29 5.27 -13.96
N GLU A 75 -1.27 4.43 -13.96
CA GLU A 75 -1.08 3.38 -12.95
C GLU A 75 -0.78 3.97 -11.57
N GLN A 76 0.08 4.99 -11.48
CA GLN A 76 0.30 5.74 -10.25
C GLN A 76 -1.00 6.33 -9.71
N SER A 77 -1.80 6.94 -10.57
CA SER A 77 -3.10 7.52 -10.18
C SER A 77 -4.07 6.44 -9.68
N ARG A 78 -4.05 5.25 -10.29
CA ARG A 78 -4.84 4.09 -9.85
C ARG A 78 -4.39 3.61 -8.47
N ILE A 79 -3.09 3.39 -8.28
CA ILE A 79 -2.51 2.96 -7.00
C ILE A 79 -2.81 3.97 -5.89
N LEU A 80 -2.67 5.27 -6.15
CA LEU A 80 -2.98 6.32 -5.17
C LEU A 80 -4.46 6.34 -4.79
N ARG A 81 -5.37 6.14 -5.76
CA ARG A 81 -6.80 6.05 -5.49
C ARG A 81 -7.13 4.81 -4.66
N GLU A 82 -6.62 3.65 -5.04
CA GLU A 82 -6.82 2.40 -4.30
C GLU A 82 -6.28 2.50 -2.87
N ALA A 83 -5.09 3.08 -2.68
CA ALA A 83 -4.52 3.32 -1.36
C ALA A 83 -5.38 4.28 -0.52
N ALA A 84 -5.96 5.32 -1.12
CA ALA A 84 -6.84 6.25 -0.42
C ALA A 84 -8.18 5.60 -0.02
N GLU A 85 -8.76 4.79 -0.90
CA GLU A 85 -9.97 4.02 -0.61
C GLU A 85 -9.71 2.99 0.49
N GLU A 86 -8.61 2.24 0.41
CA GLU A 86 -8.25 1.24 1.41
C GLU A 86 -7.95 1.88 2.76
N ARG A 87 -7.22 3.00 2.78
CA ARG A 87 -7.01 3.79 4.00
C ARG A 87 -8.34 4.18 4.65
N THR A 88 -9.31 4.63 3.85
CA THR A 88 -10.63 5.04 4.35
C THR A 88 -11.36 3.85 4.95
N LYS A 89 -11.38 2.71 4.25
CA LYS A 89 -11.97 1.45 4.74
C LYS A 89 -11.34 0.99 6.06
N ILE A 90 -10.01 1.04 6.17
CA ILE A 90 -9.29 0.66 7.40
C ILE A 90 -9.70 1.59 8.55
N ILE A 91 -9.76 2.90 8.32
CA ILE A 91 -10.16 3.87 9.36
C ILE A 91 -11.61 3.63 9.79
N GLU A 92 -12.52 3.39 8.85
CA GLU A 92 -13.93 3.11 9.14
C GLU A 92 -14.10 1.79 9.90
N ALA A 93 -13.42 0.73 9.47
CA ALA A 93 -13.42 -0.56 10.16
C ALA A 93 -12.87 -0.44 11.59
N ALA A 94 -11.74 0.26 11.77
CA ALA A 94 -11.16 0.51 13.08
C ALA A 94 -12.09 1.33 13.98
N ARG A 95 -12.75 2.37 13.46
CA ARG A 95 -13.74 3.16 14.21
C ARG A 95 -14.95 2.32 14.61
N LYS A 96 -15.45 1.48 13.71
CA LYS A 96 -16.57 0.58 13.99
C LYS A 96 -16.21 -0.41 15.10
N GLN A 97 -15.06 -1.08 14.97
CA GLN A 97 -14.56 -2.01 15.98
C GLN A 97 -14.34 -1.32 17.33
N ALA A 98 -13.76 -0.12 17.35
CA ALA A 98 -13.57 0.65 18.57
C ALA A 98 -14.92 1.00 19.24
N SER A 99 -15.93 1.39 18.46
CA SER A 99 -17.28 1.66 18.97
C SER A 99 -17.93 0.40 19.55
N GLU A 100 -17.79 -0.75 18.88
CA GLU A 100 -18.31 -2.03 19.36
C GLU A 100 -17.63 -2.47 20.68
N VAL A 101 -16.31 -2.34 20.78
CA VAL A 101 -15.56 -2.64 22.00
C VAL A 101 -15.97 -1.69 23.11
N ALA A 102 -16.03 -0.38 22.85
CA ALA A 102 -16.44 0.62 23.84
C ALA A 102 -17.86 0.35 24.36
N GLN A 103 -18.81 -0.04 23.50
CA GLN A 103 -20.15 -0.41 23.92
C GLN A 103 -20.16 -1.65 24.82
N LYS A 104 -19.37 -2.68 24.46
CA LYS A 104 -19.24 -3.89 25.29
C LYS A 104 -18.64 -3.59 26.66
N GLU A 105 -17.57 -2.79 26.70
CA GLU A 105 -16.96 -2.37 27.96
C GLU A 105 -17.94 -1.57 28.82
N LEU A 106 -18.68 -0.63 28.22
CA LEU A 106 -19.65 0.19 28.94
C LEU A 106 -20.80 -0.66 29.53
N LEU A 107 -21.25 -1.69 28.79
CA LEU A 107 -22.21 -2.66 29.31
C LEU A 107 -21.63 -3.49 30.47
N ALA A 108 -20.40 -3.97 30.34
CA ALA A 108 -19.73 -4.71 31.42
C ALA A 108 -19.55 -3.86 32.68
N VAL A 109 -19.12 -2.61 32.54
CA VAL A 109 -18.98 -1.65 33.65
C VAL A 109 -20.34 -1.38 34.30
N LYS A 110 -21.41 -1.17 33.52
CA LYS A 110 -22.75 -0.98 34.07
C LYS A 110 -23.22 -2.18 34.89
N GLU A 111 -22.94 -3.39 34.42
CA GLU A 111 -23.28 -4.62 35.14
C GLU A 111 -22.48 -4.75 36.43
N GLN A 112 -21.17 -4.45 36.39
CA GLN A 112 -20.33 -4.43 37.59
C GLN A 112 -20.84 -3.42 38.62
N ILE A 113 -21.17 -2.19 38.20
CA ILE A 113 -21.74 -1.15 39.08
C ILE A 113 -23.06 -1.64 39.70
N ARG A 114 -23.91 -2.34 38.94
CA ARG A 114 -25.17 -2.90 39.47
C ARG A 114 -24.89 -3.92 40.57
N GLN A 115 -23.93 -4.83 40.35
CA GLN A 115 -23.53 -5.84 41.31
C GLN A 115 -22.93 -5.22 42.58
N GLU A 116 -22.00 -4.25 42.43
CA GLU A 116 -21.41 -3.51 43.55
C GLU A 116 -22.47 -2.74 44.35
N LYS A 117 -23.45 -2.13 43.68
CA LYS A 117 -24.57 -1.45 44.35
C LYS A 117 -25.41 -2.43 45.17
N GLU A 118 -25.74 -3.59 44.62
CA GLU A 118 -26.49 -4.61 45.35
C GLU A 118 -25.71 -5.13 46.56
N GLU A 119 -24.40 -5.31 46.43
CA GLU A 119 -23.53 -5.71 47.52
C GLU A 119 -23.43 -4.64 48.61
N ALA A 120 -23.30 -3.37 48.24
CA ALA A 120 -23.34 -2.25 49.17
C ALA A 120 -24.68 -2.20 49.93
N ILE A 121 -25.81 -2.38 49.24
CA ILE A 121 -27.14 -2.43 49.88
C ILE A 121 -27.23 -3.61 50.85
N ARG A 122 -26.73 -4.80 50.49
CA ARG A 122 -26.68 -5.95 51.39
C ARG A 122 -25.83 -5.67 52.63
N SER A 123 -24.66 -5.04 52.45
CA SER A 123 -23.78 -4.63 53.55
C SER A 123 -24.46 -3.64 54.50
N ILE A 124 -25.13 -2.61 53.95
CA ILE A 124 -25.89 -1.63 54.75
C ILE A 124 -27.00 -2.33 55.54
N ARG A 125 -27.78 -3.22 54.91
CA ARG A 125 -28.84 -3.97 55.60
C ARG A 125 -28.30 -4.80 56.76
N ARG A 126 -27.14 -5.43 56.58
CA ARG A 126 -26.48 -6.19 57.66
C ARG A 126 -26.05 -5.28 58.81
N GLN A 127 -25.45 -4.12 58.52
CA GLN A 127 -25.05 -3.15 59.54
C GLN A 127 -26.26 -2.59 60.31
N VAL A 128 -27.36 -2.28 59.61
CA VAL A 128 -28.60 -1.81 60.24
C VAL A 128 -29.22 -2.90 61.11
N ALA A 129 -29.18 -4.17 60.69
CA ALA A 129 -29.68 -5.27 61.50
C ALA A 129 -28.90 -5.42 62.81
N VAL A 130 -27.56 -5.36 62.75
CA VAL A 130 -26.69 -5.39 63.94
C VAL A 130 -27.01 -4.21 64.87
N LEU A 131 -27.05 -2.99 64.33
CA LEU A 131 -27.38 -1.80 65.12
C LEU A 131 -28.77 -1.88 65.75
N SER A 132 -29.75 -2.46 65.05
CA SER A 132 -31.11 -2.64 65.56
C SER A 132 -31.17 -3.62 66.73
N VAL A 133 -30.38 -4.70 66.68
CA VAL A 133 -30.21 -5.65 67.79
C VAL A 133 -29.55 -4.97 68.98
N ASP A 134 -28.48 -4.20 68.75
CA ASP A 134 -27.78 -3.45 69.81
C ASP A 134 -28.72 -2.44 70.52
N ILE A 135 -29.55 -1.73 69.75
CA ILE A 135 -30.56 -0.80 70.29
C ILE A 135 -31.62 -1.57 71.08
N ALA A 136 -32.14 -2.69 70.54
CA ALA A 136 -33.12 -3.51 71.22
C ALA A 136 -32.57 -4.06 72.55
N GLU A 137 -31.32 -4.55 72.58
CA GLU A 137 -30.64 -4.99 73.79
C GLU A 137 -30.56 -3.86 74.82
N LYS A 138 -30.16 -2.65 74.39
CA LYS A 138 -30.04 -1.49 75.28
C LYS A 138 -31.39 -1.06 75.86
N ILE A 139 -32.45 -1.06 75.06
CA ILE A 139 -33.83 -0.75 75.51
C ILE A 139 -34.32 -1.82 76.49
N ILE A 140 -34.15 -3.11 76.18
CA ILE A 140 -34.53 -4.23 77.05
C ILE A 140 -33.80 -4.12 78.39
N ARG A 141 -32.48 -3.87 78.37
CA ARG A 141 -31.67 -3.69 79.57
C ARG A 141 -32.13 -2.49 80.41
N GLN A 142 -32.56 -1.40 79.78
CA GLN A 142 -33.11 -0.24 80.47
C GLN A 142 -34.50 -0.50 81.06
N LYS A 143 -35.37 -1.21 80.34
CA LYS A 143 -36.70 -1.63 80.82
C LYS A 143 -36.63 -2.63 81.97
N LEU A 144 -35.69 -3.58 81.93
CA LEU A 144 -35.47 -4.58 82.98
C LEU A 144 -34.62 -4.07 84.15
N SER A 145 -34.52 -2.75 84.35
CA SER A 145 -33.73 -2.16 85.44
C SER A 145 -34.42 -2.20 86.80
N LYS A 146 -35.73 -2.49 86.83
CA LYS A 146 -36.54 -2.64 88.05
C LYS A 146 -36.86 -4.11 88.30
N GLU A 147 -36.86 -4.53 89.58
CA GLU A 147 -37.16 -5.92 89.98
C GLU A 147 -38.55 -6.38 89.50
N ASP A 148 -39.56 -5.51 89.60
CA ASP A 148 -40.94 -5.84 89.18
C ASP A 148 -41.03 -6.20 87.68
N ASP A 149 -40.31 -5.46 86.82
CA ASP A 149 -40.30 -5.70 85.37
C ASP A 149 -39.53 -6.99 84.99
N GLN A 150 -38.52 -7.38 85.79
CA GLN A 150 -37.80 -8.65 85.63
C GLN A 150 -38.67 -9.85 86.02
N MET A 151 -39.39 -9.73 87.13
CA MET A 151 -40.27 -10.80 87.62
C MET A 151 -41.41 -11.06 86.64
N GLN A 152 -41.99 -10.01 86.06
CA GLN A 152 -43.03 -10.10 85.03
C GLN A 152 -42.53 -10.73 83.71
N MET A 153 -41.25 -10.56 83.37
CA MET A 153 -40.62 -11.23 82.21
C MET A 153 -40.47 -12.74 82.46
N ILE A 154 -40.04 -13.14 83.67
CA ILE A 154 -39.91 -14.55 84.06
C ILE A 154 -41.27 -15.24 84.00
N ASP A 155 -42.32 -14.63 84.54
CA ASP A 155 -43.68 -15.18 84.48
C ASP A 155 -44.15 -15.38 83.03
N ARG A 156 -43.92 -14.41 82.13
CA ARG A 156 -44.24 -14.58 80.70
C ARG A 156 -43.44 -15.70 80.01
N MET A 157 -42.16 -15.84 80.31
CA MET A 157 -41.34 -16.90 79.72
C MET A 157 -41.78 -18.28 80.22
N LEU A 158 -42.17 -18.39 81.50
CA LEU A 158 -42.78 -19.59 82.05
C LEU A 158 -44.11 -19.91 81.36
N ASP A 159 -44.95 -18.91 81.12
CA ASP A 159 -46.22 -19.07 80.39
C ASP A 159 -46.02 -19.51 78.93
N GLU A 160 -45.06 -18.93 78.20
CA GLU A 160 -44.77 -19.32 76.80
C GLU A 160 -44.25 -20.76 76.70
N VAL A 161 -43.35 -21.18 77.59
CA VAL A 161 -42.83 -22.56 77.63
C VAL A 161 -43.94 -23.55 78.00
N MET A 162 -44.84 -23.16 78.89
CA MET A 162 -46.01 -23.96 79.25
C MET A 162 -47.04 -24.02 78.11
N ALA A 163 -47.16 -22.96 77.30
CA ALA A 163 -48.04 -22.90 76.13
C ALA A 163 -47.50 -23.69 74.92
N GLN A 164 -46.17 -23.80 74.76
CA GLN A 164 -45.55 -24.59 73.68
C GLN A 164 -45.53 -26.11 73.98
N LYS A 165 -45.80 -26.51 75.23
CA LYS A 165 -45.77 -27.90 75.68
C LYS A 165 -47.15 -28.59 75.67
N ASN A 166 -48.21 -27.88 75.29
CA ASN A 166 -49.54 -28.39 74.95
C ASN A 166 -49.77 -28.29 73.45
#